data_AF-A0A524GK05-F1
#
_entry.id   AF-A0A524GK05-F1
#
_cell.length_a   1.000
_cell.length_b   1.000
_cell.length_c   1.000
_cell.angle_alpha   90.00
_cell.angle_beta   90.00
_cell.angle_gamma   90.00
#
_symmetry.space_group_name_H-M   'P 1'
#
loop_
_entity.id
_entity.type
_entity.pdbx_description
1 polymer ?
#
loop_
_entity_poly.entity_id
_entity_poly.type
_entity_poly.pdbx_seq_one_letter_code
_entity_poly.pdbx_strand_id
1 'polypeptide(L)'
;MKTDNPVRSAIALCLVSLAATAAHPLSAQERLRPEIVVADTAAHCPSVAGAFVVLLDPARGMLLLSGAPFPGGNVIGDARGGELAVNLPGSAWKLDSAGSPEGQTPLWGARYPFLAASGFGCVAFDRERWSSEGDLVTYARWAVEEIYFQLPAEERQRRPDFRISDREVSFRVERGGYGPFEMTGKEGSTLAGRYQDSQQTFLFMPFILDEGAGRVAVRVSTTEGTYFDTTAKTVLGWAVAAPGEPGTLADSSIVVVVNSVITASED
;
A
#
# COMPACT_ATOMS: atom_id res chain seq x y z
N MET A 1 -17.40 34.09 79.73
CA MET A 1 -18.16 35.03 78.87
C MET A 1 -17.13 35.86 78.10
N LYS A 2 -16.92 35.52 76.82
CA LYS A 2 -16.28 36.29 75.71
C LYS A 2 -14.86 36.89 75.84
N THR A 3 -14.27 37.10 74.65
CA THR A 3 -13.02 37.79 74.25
C THR A 3 -11.70 37.07 74.55
N ASP A 4 -10.72 36.91 73.65
CA ASP A 4 -10.51 37.32 72.26
C ASP A 4 -9.38 36.46 71.64
N ASN A 5 -9.41 36.29 70.32
CA ASN A 5 -8.31 35.76 69.49
C ASN A 5 -7.29 36.89 69.23
N PRO A 6 -5.98 36.63 69.01
CA PRO A 6 -5.53 36.52 67.62
C PRO A 6 -4.27 35.66 67.34
N VAL A 7 -4.31 35.01 66.17
CA VAL A 7 -3.29 35.04 65.08
C VAL A 7 -1.81 34.80 65.43
N ARG A 8 -1.25 33.69 64.91
CA ARG A 8 0.08 33.57 64.23
C ARG A 8 0.12 32.19 63.55
N SER A 9 -0.30 32.05 62.29
CA SER A 9 0.51 32.17 61.07
C SER A 9 1.90 31.52 61.16
N ALA A 10 1.99 30.29 60.67
CA ALA A 10 3.19 29.72 60.05
C ALA A 10 2.71 28.84 58.88
N ILE A 11 2.45 29.49 57.74
CA ILE A 11 2.19 28.81 56.47
C ILE A 11 3.54 28.32 55.97
N ALA A 12 3.75 27.00 56.00
CA ALA A 12 4.85 26.36 55.30
C ALA A 12 4.58 26.46 53.79
N LEU A 13 5.43 27.23 53.10
CA LEU A 13 5.49 27.28 51.65
C LEU A 13 5.95 25.89 51.14
N CYS A 14 5.00 25.04 50.76
CA CYS A 14 5.31 23.94 49.83
C CYS A 14 5.47 24.55 48.43
N LEU A 15 6.70 24.86 48.07
CA LEU A 15 7.11 25.05 46.67
C LEU A 15 6.93 23.70 45.95
N VAL A 16 5.75 23.50 45.37
CA VAL A 16 5.58 22.51 44.31
C VAL A 16 6.31 23.07 43.10
N SER A 17 7.51 22.54 42.85
CA SER A 17 8.21 22.74 41.59
C SER A 17 7.32 22.22 40.47
N LEU A 18 6.61 23.12 39.80
CA LEU A 18 6.08 22.88 38.47
C LEU A 18 7.29 22.60 37.57
N ALA A 19 7.63 21.32 37.41
CA ALA A 19 8.47 20.91 36.31
C ALA A 19 7.69 21.24 35.05
N ALA A 20 8.05 22.37 34.42
CA ALA A 20 7.70 22.64 33.05
C ALA A 20 8.22 21.46 32.24
N THR A 21 7.32 20.54 31.88
CA THR A 21 7.55 19.62 30.78
C THR A 21 7.93 20.50 29.61
N ALA A 22 9.19 20.43 29.20
CA ALA A 22 9.64 21.03 27.97
C ALA A 22 8.73 20.46 26.87
N ALA A 23 7.77 21.27 26.44
CA ALA A 23 7.06 21.04 25.20
C ALA A 23 8.15 21.04 24.13
N HIS A 24 8.55 19.85 23.67
CA HIS A 24 9.26 19.75 22.43
C HIS A 24 8.38 20.45 21.38
N PRO A 25 8.91 21.45 20.66
CA PRO A 25 8.13 22.07 19.61
C PRO A 25 7.80 20.97 18.60
N LEU A 26 6.50 20.66 18.48
CA LEU A 26 5.92 20.01 17.32
C LEU A 26 6.14 20.94 16.13
N SER A 27 7.36 20.94 15.62
CA SER A 27 7.75 21.49 14.33
C SER A 27 8.46 20.38 13.55
N ALA A 28 7.85 19.21 13.54
CA ALA A 28 8.05 18.29 12.45
C ALA A 28 7.09 18.78 11.36
N GLN A 29 7.64 19.35 10.28
CA GLN A 29 7.15 18.97 8.96
C GLN A 29 6.82 17.48 9.05
N GLU A 30 5.59 17.08 8.70
CA GLU A 30 5.27 15.69 8.42
C GLU A 30 6.31 15.22 7.40
N ARG A 31 7.41 14.64 7.90
CA ARG A 31 8.42 14.08 7.02
C ARG A 31 7.77 12.84 6.48
N LEU A 32 7.42 12.93 5.20
CA LEU A 32 7.07 11.79 4.38
C LEU A 32 8.10 10.68 4.64
N ARG A 33 7.61 9.45 4.69
CA ARG A 33 8.44 8.27 4.89
C ARG A 33 9.43 8.20 3.72
N PRO A 34 10.76 8.11 3.96
CA PRO A 34 11.71 8.08 2.87
C PRO A 34 11.43 6.93 1.91
N GLU A 35 11.39 7.26 0.62
CA GLU A 35 11.29 6.25 -0.42
C GLU A 35 12.56 5.39 -0.38
N ILE A 36 12.38 4.08 -0.54
CA ILE A 36 13.49 3.14 -0.70
C ILE A 36 13.38 2.47 -2.06
N VAL A 37 14.53 2.18 -2.65
CA VAL A 37 14.66 1.43 -3.91
C VAL A 37 15.42 0.14 -3.60
N VAL A 38 14.82 -1.00 -3.90
CA VAL A 38 15.36 -2.32 -3.55
C VAL A 38 15.36 -3.23 -4.76
N ALA A 39 16.42 -4.01 -4.93
CA ALA A 39 16.51 -5.11 -5.89
C ALA A 39 16.97 -6.40 -5.20
N ASP A 40 16.40 -7.53 -5.62
CA ASP A 40 16.81 -8.88 -5.19
C ASP A 40 16.49 -9.88 -6.31
N THR A 41 17.52 -10.33 -7.02
CA THR A 41 17.43 -11.32 -8.09
C THR A 41 16.90 -12.65 -7.58
N ALA A 42 17.21 -13.07 -6.35
CA ALA A 42 16.69 -14.31 -5.77
C ALA A 42 15.19 -14.23 -5.49
N ALA A 43 14.66 -13.04 -5.22
CA ALA A 43 13.22 -12.78 -5.15
C ALA A 43 12.60 -12.48 -6.53
N HIS A 44 13.37 -12.50 -7.61
CA HIS A 44 12.97 -12.05 -8.95
C HIS A 44 12.47 -10.59 -8.99
N CYS A 45 13.02 -9.73 -8.12
CA CYS A 45 12.71 -8.31 -8.08
C CYS A 45 13.83 -7.51 -8.79
N PRO A 46 13.60 -7.01 -10.02
CA PRO A 46 14.64 -6.29 -10.77
C PRO A 46 15.00 -4.96 -10.11
N SER A 47 14.00 -4.20 -9.68
CA SER A 47 14.10 -3.02 -8.82
C SER A 47 12.68 -2.54 -8.53
N VAL A 48 12.37 -2.14 -7.31
CA VAL A 48 11.09 -1.51 -6.99
C VAL A 48 11.30 -0.38 -5.99
N ALA A 49 10.55 0.70 -6.17
CA ALA A 49 10.58 1.90 -5.34
C ALA A 49 9.25 2.13 -4.62
N GLY A 50 9.31 2.52 -3.35
CA GLY A 50 8.15 2.98 -2.58
C GLY A 50 8.48 3.22 -1.11
N ALA A 51 7.51 3.77 -0.37
CA ALA A 51 7.67 4.02 1.07
C ALA A 51 7.81 2.71 1.88
N PHE A 52 7.15 1.66 1.41
CA PHE A 52 7.33 0.27 1.82
C PHE A 52 7.62 -0.61 0.60
N VAL A 53 8.50 -1.60 0.78
CA VAL A 53 8.78 -2.63 -0.22
C VAL A 53 8.62 -4.01 0.42
N VAL A 54 7.97 -4.93 -0.29
CA VAL A 54 7.80 -6.33 0.09
C VAL A 54 8.51 -7.20 -0.95
N LEU A 55 9.55 -7.90 -0.54
CA LEU A 55 10.20 -8.94 -1.36
C LEU A 55 9.57 -10.29 -1.10
N LEU A 56 9.32 -11.05 -2.16
CA LEU A 56 8.58 -12.30 -2.12
C LEU A 56 9.49 -13.46 -2.53
N ASP A 57 9.62 -14.43 -1.63
CA ASP A 57 10.35 -15.66 -1.92
C ASP A 57 9.63 -16.84 -1.24
N PRO A 58 9.21 -17.88 -1.98
CA PRO A 58 8.47 -19.01 -1.42
C PRO A 58 9.17 -19.74 -0.27
N ALA A 59 10.50 -19.77 -0.26
CA ALA A 59 11.29 -20.43 0.77
C ALA A 59 11.57 -19.51 1.97
N ARG A 60 11.71 -18.20 1.75
CA ARG A 60 12.09 -17.22 2.79
C ARG A 60 10.89 -16.45 3.39
N GLY A 61 9.76 -16.42 2.68
CA GLY A 61 8.54 -15.69 3.05
C GLY A 61 8.46 -14.30 2.41
N MET A 62 7.73 -13.40 3.06
CA MET A 62 7.63 -11.99 2.70
C MET A 62 8.58 -11.17 3.59
N LEU A 63 9.50 -10.43 2.96
CA LEU A 63 10.36 -9.46 3.64
C LEU A 63 9.81 -8.05 3.41
N LEU A 64 9.24 -7.45 4.45
CA LEU A 64 8.76 -6.07 4.45
C LEU A 64 9.91 -5.12 4.85
N LEU A 65 10.15 -4.09 4.06
CA LEU A 65 11.24 -3.12 4.18
C LEU A 65 10.68 -1.70 4.19
N SER A 66 11.35 -0.79 4.90
CA SER A 66 11.05 0.64 4.85
C SER A 66 12.23 1.52 5.27
N GLY A 67 12.31 2.75 4.74
CA GLY A 67 13.30 3.77 5.12
C GLY A 67 13.02 4.48 6.46
N ALA A 68 11.97 4.08 7.19
CA ALA A 68 11.65 4.63 8.51
C ALA A 68 11.07 3.56 9.45
N PRO A 69 11.05 3.80 10.78
CA PRO A 69 10.45 2.88 11.73
C PRO A 69 8.99 2.55 11.38
N PHE A 70 8.57 1.32 11.66
CA PHE A 70 7.19 0.87 11.52
C PHE A 70 6.86 -0.20 12.56
N PRO A 71 5.57 -0.40 12.92
CA PRO A 71 5.18 -1.44 13.88
C PRO A 71 5.64 -2.85 13.46
N GLY A 72 6.38 -3.54 14.33
CA GLY A 72 6.97 -4.87 14.05
C GLY A 72 8.33 -4.84 13.34
N GLY A 73 8.73 -3.70 12.77
CA GLY A 73 10.00 -3.52 12.09
C GLY A 73 11.18 -3.38 13.05
N ASN A 74 12.35 -3.87 12.62
CA ASN A 74 13.63 -3.71 13.31
C ASN A 74 14.65 -3.07 12.37
N VAL A 75 15.64 -2.35 12.90
CA VAL A 75 16.76 -1.86 12.10
C VAL A 75 17.55 -3.05 11.56
N ILE A 76 17.76 -3.08 10.24
CA ILE A 76 18.44 -4.16 9.51
C ILE A 76 19.68 -3.68 8.76
N GLY A 77 19.94 -2.37 8.73
CA GLY A 77 21.10 -1.77 8.09
C GLY A 77 20.82 -0.35 7.61
N ASP A 78 21.55 0.08 6.59
CA ASP A 78 21.33 1.35 5.90
C ASP A 78 21.16 1.12 4.40
N ALA A 79 20.21 1.83 3.79
CA ALA A 79 20.05 1.89 2.34
C ALA A 79 21.10 2.83 1.75
N ARG A 80 22.20 2.27 1.22
CA ARG A 80 23.34 3.02 0.66
C ARG A 80 23.47 2.89 -0.87
N GLY A 81 22.55 2.17 -1.50
CA GLY A 81 22.54 1.85 -2.94
C GLY A 81 23.31 0.58 -3.33
N GLY A 82 23.94 -0.11 -2.38
CA GLY A 82 24.71 -1.34 -2.61
C GLY A 82 24.07 -2.58 -1.98
N GLU A 83 24.77 -3.71 -2.08
CA GLU A 83 24.35 -4.98 -1.47
C GLU A 83 24.14 -4.83 0.05
N LEU A 84 23.13 -5.53 0.58
CA LEU A 84 22.82 -5.53 2.01
C LEU A 84 22.48 -6.94 2.49
N ALA A 85 23.18 -7.41 3.52
CA ALA A 85 22.82 -8.62 4.24
C ALA A 85 21.81 -8.28 5.34
N VAL A 86 20.62 -8.87 5.26
CA VAL A 86 19.52 -8.68 6.22
C VAL A 86 19.38 -9.95 7.05
N ASN A 87 19.66 -9.81 8.34
CA ASN A 87 19.58 -10.90 9.30
C ASN A 87 18.33 -10.71 10.18
N LEU A 88 17.28 -11.46 9.88
CA LEU A 88 16.06 -11.51 10.68
C LEU A 88 15.88 -12.90 11.28
N PRO A 89 15.16 -13.04 12.41
CA PRO A 89 14.87 -14.35 12.97
C PRO A 89 14.23 -15.30 11.94
N GLY A 90 14.87 -16.46 11.74
CA GLY A 90 14.36 -17.53 10.89
C GLY A 90 14.69 -17.44 9.39
N SER A 91 15.35 -16.38 8.91
CA SER A 91 15.82 -16.32 7.51
C SER A 91 16.89 -15.24 7.31
N ALA A 92 17.91 -15.56 6.52
CA ALA A 92 18.88 -14.58 6.03
C ALA A 92 18.49 -14.17 4.60
N TRP A 93 18.54 -12.87 4.35
CA TRP A 93 18.34 -12.29 3.03
C TRP A 93 19.60 -11.58 2.59
N LYS A 94 19.93 -11.65 1.30
CA LYS A 94 20.95 -10.84 0.67
C LYS A 94 20.28 -10.03 -0.42
N LEU A 95 20.20 -8.73 -0.23
CA LEU A 95 19.69 -7.79 -1.23
C LEU A 95 20.82 -7.45 -2.19
N ASP A 96 20.53 -7.41 -3.49
CA ASP A 96 21.50 -7.00 -4.51
C ASP A 96 21.75 -5.49 -4.42
N SER A 97 20.69 -4.73 -4.14
CA SER A 97 20.80 -3.32 -3.81
C SER A 97 19.68 -2.86 -2.87
N ALA A 98 20.02 -1.95 -1.95
CA ALA A 98 19.06 -1.19 -1.16
C ALA A 98 19.53 0.27 -1.07
N GLY A 99 18.77 1.19 -1.64
CA GLY A 99 19.09 2.62 -1.69
C GLY A 99 17.90 3.52 -1.35
N SER A 100 18.15 4.82 -1.28
CA SER A 100 17.13 5.85 -1.13
C SER A 100 17.55 7.09 -1.94
N PRO A 101 16.63 7.80 -2.60
CA PRO A 101 16.94 9.06 -3.28
C PRO A 101 17.43 10.15 -2.30
N GLU A 102 17.11 10.03 -1.01
CA GLU A 102 17.55 10.93 0.06
C GLU A 102 19.01 10.67 0.51
N GLY A 103 19.68 9.66 -0.06
CA GLY A 103 21.04 9.26 0.30
C GLY A 103 21.04 8.11 1.30
N GLN A 104 21.96 8.16 2.27
CA GLN A 104 22.07 7.12 3.30
C GLN A 104 20.90 7.21 4.28
N THR A 105 20.01 6.22 4.22
CA THR A 105 18.80 6.15 5.06
C THR A 105 18.79 4.86 5.90
N PRO A 106 18.51 4.90 7.21
CA PRO A 106 18.35 3.69 8.01
C PRO A 106 17.24 2.80 7.43
N LEU A 107 17.56 1.52 7.23
CA LEU A 107 16.60 0.55 6.71
C LEU A 107 16.01 -0.29 7.84
N TRP A 108 14.69 -0.36 7.86
CA TRP A 108 13.90 -1.16 8.79
C TRP A 108 13.30 -2.35 8.05
N GLY A 109 13.19 -3.50 8.72
CA GLY A 109 12.58 -4.68 8.11
C GLY A 109 11.94 -5.65 9.10
N ALA A 110 11.03 -6.45 8.58
CA ALA A 110 10.33 -7.53 9.27
C ALA A 110 10.00 -8.67 8.29
N ARG A 111 9.88 -9.89 8.82
CA ARG A 111 9.58 -11.10 8.02
C ARG A 111 8.22 -11.66 8.39
N TYR A 112 7.41 -11.97 7.38
CA TYR A 112 6.11 -12.59 7.54
C TYR A 112 5.97 -13.84 6.67
N PRO A 113 5.29 -14.91 7.14
CA PRO A 113 4.93 -16.02 6.28
C PRO A 113 3.76 -15.64 5.36
N PHE A 114 3.72 -16.27 4.19
CA PHE A 114 2.51 -16.35 3.36
C PHE A 114 1.40 -17.10 4.11
N LEU A 115 0.14 -16.72 3.90
CA LEU A 115 -1.01 -17.44 4.47
C LEU A 115 -1.72 -18.32 3.44
N ALA A 116 -1.78 -17.87 2.18
CA ALA A 116 -2.40 -18.62 1.09
C ALA A 116 -1.37 -18.97 0.00
N ALA A 117 -1.32 -18.19 -1.07
CA ALA A 117 -0.39 -18.40 -2.17
C ALA A 117 1.01 -17.88 -1.82
N SER A 118 2.04 -18.57 -2.35
CA SER A 118 3.43 -18.12 -2.29
C SER A 118 4.00 -18.04 -3.71
N GLY A 119 4.99 -17.17 -3.90
CA GLY A 119 5.56 -16.89 -5.21
C GLY A 119 6.72 -15.92 -5.11
N PHE A 120 7.33 -15.65 -6.27
CA PHE A 120 8.40 -14.67 -6.43
C PHE A 120 7.85 -13.31 -6.91
N GLY A 121 8.64 -12.25 -6.70
CA GLY A 121 8.38 -10.89 -7.16
C GLY A 121 8.58 -9.87 -6.05
N CYS A 122 8.13 -8.65 -6.31
CA CYS A 122 8.09 -7.61 -5.30
C CYS A 122 6.91 -6.67 -5.45
N VAL A 123 6.45 -6.17 -4.31
CA VAL A 123 5.34 -5.22 -4.21
C VAL A 123 5.79 -4.01 -3.41
N ALA A 124 5.56 -2.81 -3.91
CA ALA A 124 5.78 -1.57 -3.18
C ALA A 124 4.47 -0.82 -2.95
N PHE A 125 4.40 -0.07 -1.86
CA PHE A 125 3.27 0.81 -1.59
C PHE A 125 3.65 2.07 -0.79
N ASP A 126 2.95 3.16 -1.07
CA ASP A 126 3.27 4.49 -0.52
C ASP A 126 2.40 4.88 0.68
N ARG A 127 1.53 3.99 1.15
CA ARG A 127 0.71 4.26 2.33
C ARG A 127 1.57 4.25 3.61
N GLU A 128 1.70 5.41 4.24
CA GLU A 128 2.69 5.62 5.29
C GLU A 128 2.20 5.35 6.72
N ARG A 129 0.90 5.48 6.96
CA ARG A 129 0.30 5.49 8.31
C ARG A 129 -0.45 4.20 8.63
N TRP A 130 -0.08 3.62 9.76
CA TRP A 130 -0.59 2.35 10.27
C TRP A 130 -0.84 2.44 11.76
N SER A 131 -2.02 2.03 12.20
CA SER A 131 -2.39 2.07 13.62
C SER A 131 -1.73 0.92 14.41
N SER A 132 -1.41 -0.18 13.75
CA SER A 132 -0.79 -1.35 14.35
C SER A 132 0.02 -2.16 13.33
N GLU A 133 0.83 -3.10 13.81
CA GLU A 133 1.49 -4.11 12.97
C GLU A 133 0.45 -4.95 12.22
N GLY A 134 -0.65 -5.32 12.90
CA GLY A 134 -1.74 -6.09 12.29
C GLY A 134 -2.33 -5.40 11.06
N ASP A 135 -2.56 -4.08 11.11
CA ASP A 135 -3.10 -3.32 9.98
C ASP A 135 -2.13 -3.28 8.80
N LEU A 136 -0.85 -3.01 9.07
CA LEU A 136 0.21 -2.98 8.06
C LEU A 136 0.38 -4.34 7.38
N VAL A 137 0.47 -5.41 8.16
CA VAL A 137 0.64 -6.78 7.63
C VAL A 137 -0.60 -7.23 6.87
N THR A 138 -1.79 -6.86 7.33
CA THR A 138 -3.04 -7.15 6.61
C THR A 138 -3.07 -6.46 5.25
N TYR A 139 -2.65 -5.19 5.18
CA TYR A 139 -2.56 -4.48 3.92
C TYR A 139 -1.48 -5.04 2.99
N ALA A 140 -0.29 -5.32 3.51
CA ALA A 140 0.79 -5.94 2.73
C ALA A 140 0.36 -7.29 2.15
N ARG A 141 -0.32 -8.12 2.95
CA ARG A 141 -0.90 -9.39 2.48
C ARG A 141 -1.99 -9.20 1.45
N TRP A 142 -2.88 -8.22 1.63
CA TRP A 142 -3.87 -7.90 0.60
C TRP A 142 -3.18 -7.51 -0.72
N ALA A 143 -2.19 -6.63 -0.68
CA ALA A 143 -1.46 -6.20 -1.88
C ALA A 143 -0.72 -7.36 -2.56
N VAL A 144 -0.18 -8.32 -1.79
CA VAL A 144 0.56 -9.47 -2.30
C VAL A 144 -0.36 -10.62 -2.74
N GLU A 145 -1.16 -11.15 -1.81
CA GLU A 145 -1.90 -12.40 -1.98
C GLU A 145 -3.22 -12.20 -2.73
N GLU A 146 -3.89 -11.05 -2.54
CA GLU A 146 -5.19 -10.76 -3.16
C GLU A 146 -5.10 -9.95 -4.45
N ILE A 147 -4.03 -9.17 -4.60
CA ILE A 147 -3.82 -8.32 -5.78
C ILE A 147 -2.71 -8.91 -6.65
N TYR A 148 -1.46 -8.81 -6.22
CA TYR A 148 -0.31 -9.18 -7.06
C TYR A 148 -0.40 -10.62 -7.56
N PHE A 149 -0.51 -11.63 -6.68
CA PHE A 149 -0.59 -13.03 -7.11
C PHE A 149 -1.85 -13.39 -7.91
N GLN A 150 -2.91 -12.60 -7.81
CA GLN A 150 -4.14 -12.79 -8.59
C GLN A 150 -4.07 -12.13 -9.97
N LEU A 151 -3.09 -11.24 -10.23
CA LEU A 151 -2.88 -10.67 -11.56
C LEU A 151 -2.61 -11.79 -12.59
N PRO A 152 -3.01 -11.59 -13.86
CA PRO A 152 -2.67 -12.52 -14.93
C PRO A 152 -1.17 -12.83 -14.94
N ALA A 153 -0.82 -14.10 -15.10
CA ALA A 153 0.58 -14.55 -14.97
C ALA A 153 1.52 -13.83 -15.95
N GLU A 154 1.03 -13.54 -17.16
CA GLU A 154 1.77 -12.80 -18.19
C GLU A 154 2.13 -11.38 -17.73
N GLU A 155 1.22 -10.71 -17.01
CA GLU A 155 1.48 -9.37 -16.47
C GLU A 155 2.51 -9.41 -15.35
N ARG A 156 2.43 -10.40 -14.44
CA ARG A 156 3.45 -10.59 -13.39
C ARG A 156 4.82 -10.92 -13.97
N GLN A 157 4.89 -11.69 -15.05
CA GLN A 157 6.16 -11.99 -15.71
C GLN A 157 6.74 -10.75 -16.40
N ARG A 158 5.88 -9.91 -16.99
CA ARG A 158 6.28 -8.67 -17.64
C ARG A 158 6.71 -7.61 -16.63
N ARG A 159 5.99 -7.50 -15.51
CA ARG A 159 6.15 -6.50 -14.45
C ARG A 159 6.20 -7.20 -13.08
N PRO A 160 7.34 -7.80 -12.71
CA PRO A 160 7.53 -8.40 -11.39
C PRO A 160 7.66 -7.35 -10.27
N ASP A 161 7.79 -6.08 -10.63
CA ASP A 161 7.88 -4.86 -9.81
C ASP A 161 6.51 -4.17 -9.69
N PHE A 162 5.60 -4.71 -8.87
CA PHE A 162 4.27 -4.13 -8.71
C PHE A 162 4.29 -2.99 -7.70
N ARG A 163 3.75 -1.81 -8.05
CA ARG A 163 3.63 -0.66 -7.14
C ARG A 163 2.17 -0.27 -6.99
N ILE A 164 1.77 0.03 -5.76
CA ILE A 164 0.50 0.71 -5.45
C ILE A 164 0.84 2.09 -4.90
N SER A 165 0.43 3.13 -5.61
CA SER A 165 0.64 4.50 -5.17
C SER A 165 -0.70 5.23 -5.20
N ASP A 166 -0.81 6.42 -4.59
CA ASP A 166 -2.07 7.19 -4.51
C ASP A 166 -2.41 7.87 -5.87
N ARG A 167 -2.23 7.12 -6.95
CA ARG A 167 -2.40 7.53 -8.35
C ARG A 167 -3.87 7.53 -8.71
N GLU A 168 -4.24 8.40 -9.64
CA GLU A 168 -5.59 8.46 -10.20
C GLU A 168 -5.63 7.82 -11.59
N VAL A 169 -6.73 7.17 -11.89
CA VAL A 169 -6.96 6.53 -13.18
C VAL A 169 -8.34 6.89 -13.68
N SER A 170 -8.41 7.24 -14.97
CA SER A 170 -9.65 7.44 -15.70
C SER A 170 -9.78 6.39 -16.80
N PHE A 171 -10.89 5.69 -16.79
CA PHE A 171 -11.22 4.66 -17.77
C PHE A 171 -12.72 4.64 -18.00
N ARG A 172 -13.13 4.08 -19.12
CA ARG A 172 -14.52 3.79 -19.38
C ARG A 172 -14.76 2.29 -19.49
N VAL A 173 -15.96 1.89 -19.09
CA VAL A 173 -16.41 0.51 -19.15
C VAL A 173 -17.55 0.41 -20.16
N GLU A 174 -17.38 -0.46 -21.15
CA GLU A 174 -18.36 -0.74 -22.19
C GLU A 174 -18.91 -2.16 -22.01
N ARG A 175 -20.20 -2.34 -22.28
CA ARG A 175 -20.86 -3.65 -22.33
C ARG A 175 -21.86 -3.64 -23.47
N GLY A 176 -21.85 -4.70 -24.30
CA GLY A 176 -22.70 -4.77 -25.49
C GLY A 176 -24.18 -4.50 -25.17
N GLY A 177 -24.79 -3.54 -25.88
CA GLY A 177 -26.19 -3.14 -25.69
C GLY A 177 -26.42 -2.03 -24.65
N TYR A 178 -25.37 -1.52 -23.99
CA TYR A 178 -25.46 -0.46 -22.98
C TYR A 178 -24.55 0.73 -23.33
N GLY A 179 -24.89 1.91 -22.83
CA GLY A 179 -24.01 3.08 -22.89
C GLY A 179 -22.75 2.90 -22.02
N PRO A 180 -21.64 3.58 -22.35
CA PRO A 180 -20.41 3.48 -21.57
C PRO A 180 -20.58 4.11 -20.18
N PHE A 181 -19.86 3.56 -19.20
CA PHE A 181 -19.65 4.20 -17.90
C PHE A 181 -18.28 4.85 -17.86
N GLU A 182 -18.23 6.17 -17.70
CA GLU A 182 -16.99 6.86 -17.37
C GLU A 182 -16.70 6.68 -15.88
N MET A 183 -15.46 6.29 -15.56
CA MET A 183 -15.00 6.01 -14.20
C MET A 183 -13.70 6.76 -13.96
N THR A 184 -13.63 7.46 -12.83
CA THR A 184 -12.41 8.09 -12.34
C THR A 184 -12.28 7.80 -10.86
N GLY A 185 -11.09 7.41 -10.43
CA GLY A 185 -10.80 7.21 -9.02
C GLY A 185 -9.37 6.80 -8.75
N LYS A 186 -9.08 6.60 -7.47
CA LYS A 186 -7.75 6.22 -7.01
C LYS A 186 -7.44 4.76 -7.30
N GLU A 187 -6.18 4.47 -7.56
CA GLU A 187 -5.67 3.11 -7.62
C GLU A 187 -6.05 2.33 -6.34
N GLY A 188 -6.47 1.08 -6.52
CA GLY A 188 -6.93 0.21 -5.44
C GLY A 188 -8.27 0.60 -4.82
N SER A 189 -8.89 1.72 -5.22
CA SER A 189 -10.25 2.07 -4.82
C SER A 189 -11.28 1.24 -5.57
N THR A 190 -12.44 1.00 -4.96
CA THR A 190 -13.54 0.31 -5.66
C THR A 190 -14.49 1.33 -6.25
N LEU A 191 -14.67 1.26 -7.56
CA LEU A 191 -15.65 2.03 -8.33
C LEU A 191 -16.84 1.12 -8.63
N ALA A 192 -18.06 1.61 -8.43
CA ALA A 192 -19.27 0.81 -8.57
C ALA A 192 -20.13 1.31 -9.73
N GLY A 193 -20.67 0.37 -10.51
CA GLY A 193 -21.62 0.65 -11.59
C GLY A 193 -22.74 -0.38 -11.62
N ARG A 194 -23.92 0.02 -12.10
CA ARG A 194 -25.06 -0.88 -12.31
C ARG A 194 -25.65 -0.66 -13.70
N TYR A 195 -25.73 -1.72 -14.48
CA TYR A 195 -26.43 -1.71 -15.77
C TYR A 195 -27.95 -1.81 -15.56
N GLN A 196 -28.73 -1.19 -16.45
CA GLN A 196 -30.19 -1.14 -16.33
C GLN A 196 -30.87 -2.52 -16.39
N ASP A 197 -30.21 -3.50 -17.02
CA ASP A 197 -30.70 -4.88 -17.17
C ASP A 197 -30.33 -5.80 -16.00
N SER A 198 -29.50 -5.33 -15.08
CA SER A 198 -28.92 -6.17 -14.04
C SER A 198 -29.33 -5.71 -12.65
N GLN A 199 -29.73 -6.66 -11.82
CA GLN A 199 -29.88 -6.43 -10.38
C GLN A 199 -28.53 -6.40 -9.66
N GLN A 200 -27.46 -6.85 -10.32
CA GLN A 200 -26.13 -6.91 -9.74
C GLN A 200 -25.42 -5.56 -9.83
N THR A 201 -24.69 -5.24 -8.77
CA THR A 201 -23.71 -4.15 -8.76
C THR A 201 -22.38 -4.70 -9.24
N PHE A 202 -21.78 -4.05 -10.24
CA PHE A 202 -20.43 -4.33 -10.71
C PHE A 202 -19.43 -3.45 -9.96
N LEU A 203 -18.33 -4.04 -9.55
CA LEU A 203 -17.26 -3.42 -8.79
C LEU A 203 -15.97 -3.49 -9.62
N PHE A 204 -15.34 -2.34 -9.82
CA PHE A 204 -14.13 -2.17 -10.61
C PHE A 204 -13.05 -1.62 -9.71
N MET A 205 -11.96 -2.35 -9.56
CA MET A 205 -10.82 -1.95 -8.75
C MET A 205 -9.58 -1.85 -9.65
N PRO A 206 -9.15 -0.64 -10.02
CA PRO A 206 -8.07 -0.45 -10.98
C PRO A 206 -6.69 -0.42 -10.29
N PHE A 207 -5.69 -0.96 -10.97
CA PHE A 207 -4.28 -0.97 -10.58
C PHE A 207 -3.40 -0.63 -11.78
N ILE A 208 -2.45 0.29 -11.60
CA ILE A 208 -1.57 0.75 -12.67
C ILE A 208 -0.34 -0.16 -12.70
N LEU A 209 -0.22 -0.92 -13.78
CA LEU A 209 0.89 -1.84 -14.01
C LEU A 209 2.10 -1.14 -14.64
N ASP A 210 1.83 -0.15 -15.49
CA ASP A 210 2.86 0.63 -16.17
C ASP A 210 2.35 2.06 -16.38
N GLU A 211 2.94 3.00 -15.65
CA GLU A 211 2.56 4.41 -15.74
C GLU A 211 2.94 5.04 -17.08
N GLY A 212 4.15 4.74 -17.59
CA GLY A 212 4.64 5.29 -18.84
C GLY A 212 3.85 4.79 -20.05
N ALA A 213 3.38 3.54 -20.00
CA ALA A 213 2.52 2.97 -21.04
C ALA A 213 1.01 3.18 -20.78
N GLY A 214 0.62 3.72 -19.62
CA GLY A 214 -0.78 3.80 -19.19
C GLY A 214 -1.47 2.45 -19.04
N ARG A 215 -0.72 1.37 -18.77
CA ARG A 215 -1.26 0.01 -18.66
C ARG A 215 -1.90 -0.21 -17.29
N VAL A 216 -3.17 -0.61 -17.29
CA VAL A 216 -4.01 -0.76 -16.10
C VAL A 216 -4.62 -2.15 -16.07
N ALA A 217 -4.56 -2.81 -14.92
CA ALA A 217 -5.34 -3.99 -14.61
C ALA A 217 -6.55 -3.60 -13.75
N VAL A 218 -7.75 -3.95 -14.20
CA VAL A 218 -8.99 -3.72 -13.46
C VAL A 218 -9.53 -5.06 -12.99
N ARG A 219 -9.55 -5.27 -11.66
CA ARG A 219 -10.26 -6.40 -11.07
C ARG A 219 -11.74 -6.11 -11.12
N VAL A 220 -12.50 -7.00 -11.74
CA VAL A 220 -13.95 -6.89 -11.88
C VAL A 220 -14.61 -7.91 -10.96
N SER A 221 -15.54 -7.45 -10.14
CA SER A 221 -16.38 -8.31 -9.29
C SER A 221 -17.84 -7.92 -9.40
N THR A 222 -18.74 -8.82 -8.99
CA THR A 222 -20.17 -8.54 -8.87
C THR A 222 -20.67 -8.82 -7.47
N THR A 223 -21.77 -8.16 -7.10
CA THR A 223 -22.51 -8.46 -5.87
C THR A 223 -24.00 -8.16 -6.08
N GLU A 224 -24.86 -8.92 -5.39
CA GLU A 224 -26.30 -8.68 -5.36
C GLU A 224 -26.68 -7.59 -4.35
N GLY A 225 -25.76 -7.22 -3.45
CA GLY A 225 -25.97 -6.22 -2.42
C GLY A 225 -25.62 -4.79 -2.85
N THR A 226 -25.73 -3.88 -1.88
CA THR A 226 -25.07 -2.58 -1.96
C THR A 226 -23.56 -2.74 -1.68
N TYR A 227 -22.74 -1.83 -2.18
CA TYR A 227 -21.27 -1.96 -2.09
C TYR A 227 -20.76 -2.20 -0.65
N PHE A 228 -21.30 -1.46 0.33
CA PHE A 228 -20.90 -1.53 1.73
C PHE A 228 -21.58 -2.65 2.53
N ASP A 229 -22.37 -3.50 1.89
CA ASP A 229 -22.97 -4.66 2.55
C ASP A 229 -21.95 -5.80 2.68
N THR A 230 -22.22 -6.66 3.65
CA THR A 230 -21.64 -7.98 3.91
C THR A 230 -21.98 -9.02 2.84
N THR A 231 -22.82 -8.68 1.86
CA THR A 231 -23.13 -9.56 0.74
C THR A 231 -21.85 -10.01 0.04
N ALA A 232 -21.81 -11.30 -0.30
CA ALA A 232 -20.68 -11.89 -1.01
C ALA A 232 -20.39 -11.13 -2.31
N LYS A 233 -19.10 -10.99 -2.60
CA LYS A 233 -18.59 -10.38 -3.82
C LYS A 233 -17.93 -11.50 -4.63
N THR A 234 -18.42 -11.72 -5.85
CA THR A 234 -17.90 -12.73 -6.76
C THR A 234 -16.92 -12.09 -7.71
N VAL A 235 -15.67 -12.55 -7.70
CA VAL A 235 -14.65 -12.08 -8.64
C VAL A 235 -14.97 -12.66 -10.02
N LEU A 236 -15.16 -11.79 -11.02
CA LEU A 236 -15.33 -12.20 -12.40
C LEU A 236 -13.98 -12.38 -13.11
N GLY A 237 -12.96 -11.62 -12.71
CA GLY A 237 -11.60 -11.73 -13.20
C GLY A 237 -10.92 -10.37 -13.39
N TRP A 238 -9.98 -10.32 -14.33
CA TRP A 238 -9.17 -9.14 -14.63
C TRP A 238 -9.34 -8.73 -16.08
N ALA A 239 -9.56 -7.43 -16.30
CA ALA A 239 -9.40 -6.79 -17.61
C ALA A 239 -8.11 -5.98 -17.59
N VAL A 240 -7.18 -6.27 -18.51
CA VAL A 240 -5.93 -5.52 -18.65
C VAL A 240 -6.00 -4.70 -19.92
N ALA A 241 -5.83 -3.38 -19.78
CA ALA A 241 -6.03 -2.42 -20.84
C ALA A 241 -4.89 -1.38 -20.86
N ALA A 242 -4.69 -0.75 -22.00
CA ALA A 242 -3.80 0.40 -22.19
C ALA A 242 -4.44 1.38 -23.20
N PRO A 243 -3.92 2.61 -23.37
CA PRO A 243 -4.43 3.54 -24.37
C PRO A 243 -4.37 2.93 -25.78
N GLY A 244 -5.52 2.80 -26.44
CA GLY A 244 -5.65 2.16 -27.75
C GLY A 244 -5.71 0.63 -27.74
N GLU A 245 -5.54 -0.01 -26.58
CA GLU A 245 -5.61 -1.46 -26.39
C GLU A 245 -6.67 -1.80 -25.33
N PRO A 246 -7.95 -1.95 -25.72
CA PRO A 246 -9.01 -2.30 -24.79
C PRO A 246 -8.80 -3.67 -24.14
N GLY A 247 -9.09 -3.76 -22.84
CA GLY A 247 -9.05 -5.00 -22.09
C GLY A 247 -10.44 -5.64 -22.01
N THR A 248 -10.56 -6.91 -22.38
CA THR A 248 -11.84 -7.63 -22.36
C THR A 248 -11.84 -8.68 -21.26
N LEU A 249 -12.93 -8.76 -20.51
CA LEU A 249 -13.18 -9.87 -19.60
C LEU A 249 -13.92 -10.99 -20.34
N ALA A 250 -13.27 -12.15 -20.49
CA ALA A 250 -13.64 -13.20 -21.43
C ALA A 250 -15.08 -13.74 -21.32
N ASP A 251 -15.75 -13.55 -20.18
CA ASP A 251 -17.05 -14.15 -19.88
C ASP A 251 -18.21 -13.17 -19.62
N SER A 252 -17.96 -11.85 -19.65
CA SER A 252 -18.97 -10.86 -19.22
C SER A 252 -19.36 -9.84 -20.29
N SER A 253 -18.75 -9.90 -21.48
CA SER A 253 -18.84 -8.86 -22.51
C SER A 253 -18.44 -7.46 -22.03
N ILE A 254 -17.74 -7.38 -20.89
CA ILE A 254 -17.21 -6.13 -20.33
C ILE A 254 -15.88 -5.83 -21.01
N VAL A 255 -15.80 -4.61 -21.54
CA VAL A 255 -14.59 -4.05 -22.14
C VAL A 255 -14.18 -2.82 -21.33
N VAL A 256 -12.92 -2.79 -20.90
CA VAL A 256 -12.31 -1.66 -20.21
C VAL A 256 -11.44 -0.91 -21.22
N VAL A 257 -11.68 0.39 -21.36
CA VAL A 257 -10.90 1.28 -22.22
C VAL A 257 -10.25 2.35 -21.33
N VAL A 258 -8.91 2.40 -21.31
CA VAL A 258 -8.18 3.40 -20.52
C VAL A 258 -8.20 4.73 -21.27
N ASN A 259 -8.64 5.78 -20.58
CA ASN A 259 -8.61 7.14 -21.11
C ASN A 259 -7.29 7.82 -20.75
N SER A 260 -6.92 7.78 -19.45
CA SER A 260 -5.69 8.38 -18.94
C SER A 260 -5.30 7.82 -17.56
N VAL A 261 -4.00 7.86 -17.27
CA VAL A 261 -3.45 7.67 -15.93
C VAL A 261 -2.89 9.03 -15.48
N ILE A 262 -3.28 9.50 -14.29
CA ILE A 262 -2.83 10.77 -13.73
C ILE A 262 -2.12 10.46 -12.42
N THR A 263 -0.83 10.77 -12.37
CA THR A 263 -0.08 10.83 -11.12
C THR A 263 -0.56 12.08 -10.39
N ALA A 264 -0.98 11.94 -9.12
CA ALA A 264 -1.26 13.12 -8.31
C ALA A 264 0.00 14.00 -8.34
N SER A 265 -0.11 15.21 -8.89
CA SER A 265 0.97 16.18 -8.78
C SER A 265 1.17 16.50 -7.31
N GLU A 266 2.42 16.46 -6.85
CA GLU A 266 2.79 17.04 -5.57
C GLU A 266 2.53 18.56 -5.67
N ASP A 267 1.36 19.00 -5.20
CA ASP A 267 1.06 20.42 -4.95
C ASP A 267 1.77 20.92 -3.67
#